data_AF-A0A3B3IFZ2-F1
#
_entry.id   AF-A0A3B3IFZ2-F1
#
_cell.length_a   1.000
_cell.length_b   1.000
_cell.length_c   1.000
_cell.angle_alpha   90.00
_cell.angle_beta   90.00
_cell.angle_gamma   90.00
#
_symmetry.space_group_name_H-M   'P 1'
#
loop_
_entity.id
_entity.type
_entity.pdbx_description
1 polymer ?
#
loop_
_entity_poly.entity_id
_entity_poly.type
_entity_poly.pdbx_seq_one_letter_code
_entity_poly.pdbx_strand_id
1 'polypeptide(L)'
;MPDGNREEQSPNVAQTAASKLSQMGERTKILGNVIQDPERQKRIILVIVCVALLLDNMLYMVIVPIIPDYLEGLQKAADNAQHAIVRHSNSTNSSTPKAPTGNFDLQIGVLFASKAIVQLLVNPISGTFIDRVGYDIPLFIGLNVMFLSTLTFAFAENYATLFLARSIQGLGSAFADTSGIALIADRYTEETERSKALGIALAFISFGSLVAPPYGGVLYEFAGKRVPFLILACICLIDGVLCLTVLKPFSNQERGNMPVGTPIYKLMIDPYIAVVAGALIICNIPLAFLEPTIANWMEDTMQATEWEIGMTWFPAFFPHVLGVYLTVKLAAKHPHLQWFYGAMGMVFIGASSCTVPACKNFGQLMIPLCGVCFGIALVDTALLPTLGFLVDVRHVSVYGSVYAIADISYCVAYALGPVVAGQIVHNLGFVQLNLGMGLANVLYAPALLLLKNVSQMKPSFSERNMLLEDGPTGLYDTIKMEQREKKRKGLCTTLDENGIETFVQRSYSEEESSGGEYA
;
A
#
# COMPACT_ATOMS: atom_id res chain seq x y z
N MET A 1 0.14 28.55 -80.26
CA MET A 1 1.10 28.36 -79.15
C MET A 1 0.70 29.29 -78.02
N PRO A 2 0.41 28.74 -76.83
CA PRO A 2 0.64 29.46 -75.59
C PRO A 2 1.61 28.66 -74.69
N ASP A 3 2.59 29.38 -74.13
CA ASP A 3 3.44 28.94 -73.01
C ASP A 3 2.77 29.30 -71.68
N GLY A 4 3.01 28.48 -70.65
CA GLY A 4 2.97 28.95 -69.26
C GLY A 4 2.32 28.04 -68.23
N ASN A 5 3.17 27.33 -67.48
CA ASN A 5 3.04 26.91 -66.08
C ASN A 5 2.09 25.75 -65.69
N ARG A 6 2.70 24.57 -65.52
CA ARG A 6 2.26 23.54 -64.57
C ARG A 6 2.82 23.89 -63.19
N GLU A 7 1.96 24.26 -62.25
CA GLU A 7 2.30 24.24 -60.82
C GLU A 7 2.05 22.83 -60.27
N GLU A 8 3.12 22.18 -59.81
CA GLU A 8 3.08 20.98 -58.99
C GLU A 8 2.50 21.33 -57.60
N GLN A 9 1.27 20.89 -57.34
CA GLN A 9 0.70 20.89 -55.99
C GLN A 9 1.41 19.85 -55.12
N SER A 10 2.23 20.32 -54.18
CA SER A 10 2.79 19.53 -53.09
C SER A 10 1.66 19.01 -52.17
N PRO A 11 1.71 17.74 -51.71
CA PRO A 11 0.65 17.20 -50.88
C PRO A 11 0.68 17.86 -49.50
N ASN A 12 -0.48 18.40 -49.12
CA ASN A 12 -0.79 19.13 -47.89
C ASN A 12 -0.30 18.42 -46.61
N VAL A 13 0.84 18.86 -46.07
CA VAL A 13 1.32 18.53 -44.72
C VAL A 13 0.24 18.82 -43.67
N ALA A 14 -0.56 19.87 -43.86
CA ALA A 14 -1.69 20.22 -43.01
C ALA A 14 -2.82 19.17 -43.01
N GLN A 15 -3.13 18.56 -44.17
CA GLN A 15 -4.14 17.50 -44.26
C GLN A 15 -3.64 16.19 -43.64
N THR A 16 -2.34 15.89 -43.74
CA THR A 16 -1.73 14.74 -43.06
C THR A 16 -1.66 14.94 -41.54
N ALA A 17 -1.40 16.15 -41.06
CA ALA A 17 -1.42 16.47 -39.64
C ALA A 17 -2.85 16.42 -39.06
N ALA A 18 -3.84 16.96 -39.79
CA ALA A 18 -5.25 16.92 -39.39
C ALA A 18 -5.81 15.49 -39.37
N SER A 19 -5.43 14.64 -40.33
CA SER A 19 -5.85 13.24 -40.35
C SER A 19 -5.22 12.45 -39.19
N LYS A 20 -3.93 12.69 -38.85
CA LYS A 20 -3.28 12.11 -37.67
C LYS A 20 -3.92 12.56 -36.36
N LEU A 21 -4.28 13.83 -36.22
CA LEU A 21 -4.98 14.36 -35.04
C LEU A 21 -6.38 13.78 -34.91
N SER A 22 -7.11 13.63 -36.02
CA SER A 22 -8.42 12.97 -36.03
C SER A 22 -8.31 11.49 -35.66
N GLN A 23 -7.31 10.78 -36.20
CA GLN A 23 -7.04 9.38 -35.85
C GLN A 23 -6.64 9.21 -34.39
N MET A 24 -5.85 10.15 -33.83
CA MET A 24 -5.55 10.18 -32.40
C MET A 24 -6.82 10.45 -31.59
N GLY A 25 -7.64 11.42 -31.95
CA GLY A 25 -8.90 11.72 -31.25
C GLY A 25 -9.90 10.55 -31.28
N GLU A 26 -9.96 9.82 -32.39
CA GLU A 26 -10.78 8.61 -32.53
C GLU A 26 -10.23 7.45 -31.70
N ARG A 27 -8.90 7.25 -31.68
CA ARG A 27 -8.24 6.30 -30.77
C ARG A 27 -8.45 6.68 -29.30
N THR A 28 -8.45 7.96 -28.95
CA THR A 28 -8.73 8.45 -27.58
C THR A 28 -10.19 8.22 -27.19
N LYS A 29 -11.14 8.39 -28.13
CA LYS A 29 -12.56 8.04 -27.92
C LYS A 29 -12.78 6.54 -27.78
N ILE A 30 -12.14 5.73 -28.61
CA ILE A 30 -12.20 4.26 -28.52
C ILE A 30 -11.57 3.81 -27.21
N LEU A 31 -10.43 4.37 -26.80
CA LEU A 31 -9.81 4.11 -25.51
C LEU A 31 -10.74 4.50 -24.36
N GLY A 32 -11.40 5.67 -24.45
CA GLY A 32 -12.39 6.12 -23.48
C GLY A 32 -13.61 5.19 -23.35
N ASN A 33 -14.12 4.67 -24.45
CA ASN A 33 -15.22 3.70 -24.45
C ASN A 33 -14.77 2.30 -23.98
N VAL A 34 -13.53 1.91 -24.27
CA VAL A 34 -12.92 0.65 -23.79
C VAL A 34 -12.62 0.68 -22.28
N ILE A 35 -12.37 1.86 -21.72
CA ILE A 35 -12.17 2.08 -20.28
C ILE A 35 -13.50 1.99 -19.49
N GLN A 36 -14.65 2.16 -20.15
CA GLN A 36 -15.97 2.10 -19.49
C GLN A 36 -16.52 0.69 -19.26
N ASP A 37 -15.87 -0.34 -19.81
CA ASP A 37 -16.29 -1.73 -19.64
C ASP A 37 -16.00 -2.16 -18.18
N PRO A 38 -17.00 -2.54 -17.36
CA PRO A 38 -16.83 -2.70 -15.92
C PRO A 38 -15.76 -3.73 -15.55
N GLU A 39 -15.64 -4.83 -16.30
CA GLU A 39 -14.60 -5.85 -16.08
C GLU A 39 -13.19 -5.38 -16.45
N ARG A 40 -13.04 -4.56 -17.51
CA ARG A 40 -11.74 -3.96 -17.84
C ARG A 40 -11.35 -2.91 -16.80
N GLN A 41 -12.32 -2.12 -16.35
CA GLN A 41 -12.08 -1.12 -15.31
C GLN A 41 -11.57 -1.77 -14.01
N LYS A 42 -12.17 -2.90 -13.57
CA LYS A 42 -11.67 -3.67 -12.43
C LYS A 42 -10.20 -4.08 -12.60
N ARG A 43 -9.83 -4.60 -13.77
CA ARG A 43 -8.45 -5.02 -14.07
C ARG A 43 -7.48 -3.85 -14.12
N ILE A 44 -7.88 -2.70 -14.67
CA ILE A 44 -7.04 -1.51 -14.70
C ILE A 44 -6.83 -0.96 -13.28
N ILE A 45 -7.88 -0.94 -12.45
CA ILE A 45 -7.78 -0.57 -11.03
C ILE A 45 -6.80 -1.50 -10.30
N LEU A 46 -6.91 -2.82 -10.52
CA LEU A 46 -5.95 -3.78 -9.96
C LEU A 46 -4.52 -3.45 -10.36
N VAL A 47 -4.27 -3.11 -11.64
CA VAL A 47 -2.94 -2.73 -12.12
C VAL A 47 -2.45 -1.45 -11.45
N ILE A 48 -3.26 -0.41 -11.36
CA ILE A 48 -2.90 0.86 -10.69
C ILE A 48 -2.51 0.58 -9.24
N VAL A 49 -3.36 -0.15 -8.50
CA VAL A 49 -3.06 -0.48 -7.10
C VAL A 49 -1.80 -1.34 -6.98
N CYS A 50 -1.61 -2.33 -7.86
CA CYS A 50 -0.39 -3.14 -7.88
C CYS A 50 0.87 -2.31 -8.13
N VAL A 51 0.81 -1.32 -9.03
CA VAL A 51 1.93 -0.42 -9.31
C VAL A 51 2.19 0.51 -8.12
N ALA A 52 1.14 1.10 -7.53
CA ALA A 52 1.25 1.93 -6.34
C ALA A 52 1.94 1.21 -5.18
N LEU A 53 1.46 -0.01 -4.85
CA LEU A 53 2.02 -0.85 -3.79
C LEU A 53 3.45 -1.29 -4.09
N LEU A 54 3.76 -1.63 -5.36
CA LEU A 54 5.10 -1.95 -5.79
C LEU A 54 6.03 -0.75 -5.59
N LEU A 55 5.60 0.46 -5.97
CA LEU A 55 6.41 1.67 -5.89
C LEU A 55 6.73 2.04 -4.44
N ASP A 56 5.76 1.98 -3.53
CA ASP A 56 6.02 2.28 -2.11
C ASP A 56 7.08 1.34 -1.54
N ASN A 57 6.91 0.04 -1.76
CA ASN A 57 7.86 -0.98 -1.30
C ASN A 57 9.24 -0.84 -1.97
N MET A 58 9.26 -0.49 -3.27
CA MET A 58 10.52 -0.20 -3.95
C MET A 58 11.23 1.01 -3.35
N LEU A 59 10.50 2.10 -3.08
CA LEU A 59 11.04 3.33 -2.51
C LEU A 59 11.55 3.14 -1.08
N TYR A 60 10.93 2.25 -0.31
CA TYR A 60 11.44 1.88 1.00
C TYR A 60 12.81 1.19 0.89
N MET A 61 12.89 0.12 0.08
CA MET A 61 14.01 -0.83 0.04
C MET A 61 15.19 -0.40 -0.85
N VAL A 62 14.95 0.39 -1.90
CA VAL A 62 16.01 0.86 -2.82
C VAL A 62 17.05 1.71 -2.09
N ILE A 63 16.65 2.28 -0.96
CA ILE A 63 17.45 3.22 -0.20
C ILE A 63 18.45 2.52 0.71
N VAL A 64 18.23 1.24 1.06
CA VAL A 64 19.13 0.45 1.92
C VAL A 64 20.57 0.49 1.44
N PRO A 65 20.89 0.13 0.18
CA PRO A 65 22.26 0.22 -0.31
C PRO A 65 22.75 1.66 -0.52
N ILE A 66 21.87 2.65 -0.68
CA ILE A 66 22.24 4.01 -1.11
C ILE A 66 22.50 4.95 0.09
N ILE A 67 21.72 4.86 1.17
CA ILE A 67 21.78 5.83 2.29
C ILE A 67 23.14 5.90 2.99
N PRO A 68 23.80 4.77 3.33
CA PRO A 68 25.06 4.82 4.07
C PRO A 68 26.11 5.65 3.34
N ASP A 69 26.33 5.33 2.07
CA ASP A 69 27.28 6.03 1.21
C ASP A 69 26.85 7.48 0.94
N TYR A 70 25.53 7.72 0.83
CA TYR A 70 25.02 9.07 0.64
C TYR A 70 25.27 9.98 1.86
N LEU A 71 25.01 9.48 3.08
CA LEU A 71 25.25 10.24 4.31
C LEU A 71 26.75 10.46 4.54
N GLU A 72 27.60 9.49 4.22
CA GLU A 72 29.05 9.66 4.31
C GLU A 72 29.54 10.77 3.36
N GLY A 73 29.00 10.83 2.14
CA GLY A 73 29.25 11.92 1.20
C GLY A 73 28.83 13.30 1.73
N LEU A 74 27.68 13.39 2.38
CA LEU A 74 27.20 14.64 3.00
C LEU A 74 28.06 15.07 4.19
N GLN A 75 28.49 14.12 5.03
CA GLN A 75 29.38 14.37 6.15
C GLN A 75 30.73 14.93 5.67
N LYS A 76 31.34 14.27 4.68
CA LYS A 76 32.60 14.73 4.06
C LYS A 76 32.46 16.14 3.46
N ALA A 77 31.34 16.43 2.80
CA ALA A 77 31.07 17.76 2.25
C ALA A 77 30.93 18.83 3.34
N ALA A 78 30.23 18.51 4.44
CA ALA A 78 30.07 19.40 5.59
C ALA A 78 31.41 19.66 6.31
N ASP A 79 32.20 18.61 6.54
CA ASP A 79 33.54 18.71 7.14
C ASP A 79 34.47 19.56 6.27
N ASN A 80 34.45 19.35 4.95
CA ASN A 80 35.24 20.16 3.99
C ASN A 80 34.82 21.64 3.99
N ALA A 81 33.51 21.93 4.05
CA ALA A 81 33.01 23.31 4.16
C ALA A 81 33.45 23.96 5.47
N GLN A 82 33.41 23.22 6.58
CA GLN A 82 33.83 23.71 7.89
C GLN A 82 35.36 23.92 7.96
N HIS A 83 36.16 23.02 7.38
CA HIS A 83 37.60 23.20 7.24
C HIS A 83 37.98 24.37 6.32
N ALA A 84 37.19 24.67 5.27
CA ALA A 84 37.39 25.84 4.42
C ALA A 84 37.11 27.16 5.17
N ILE A 85 36.10 27.19 6.05
CA ILE A 85 35.80 28.34 6.91
C ILE A 85 36.90 28.56 7.97
N VAL A 86 37.42 27.47 8.56
CA VAL A 86 38.49 27.53 9.56
C VAL A 86 39.84 27.95 8.95
N ARG A 87 40.13 27.60 7.69
CA ARG A 87 41.37 28.06 7.00
C ARG A 87 41.45 29.58 6.82
N HIS A 88 40.32 30.29 6.84
CA HIS A 88 40.32 31.76 6.83
C HIS A 88 40.48 32.39 8.24
N SER A 89 40.43 31.58 9.30
CA SER A 89 40.53 32.03 10.70
C SER A 89 41.60 31.24 11.46
N ASN A 90 42.86 31.60 11.22
CA ASN A 90 44.06 31.23 11.99
C ASN A 90 44.55 29.77 12.01
N SER A 91 45.84 29.66 11.65
CA SER A 91 46.80 28.66 12.11
C SER A 91 46.84 28.60 13.64
N THR A 92 46.17 27.61 14.24
CA THR A 92 46.57 27.05 15.53
C THR A 92 46.12 25.60 15.61
N ASN A 93 47.07 24.71 15.89
CA ASN A 93 46.91 23.28 16.07
C ASN A 93 45.70 22.94 16.93
N SER A 94 44.72 22.25 16.35
CA SER A 94 43.77 21.46 17.12
C SER A 94 43.62 20.10 16.45
N SER A 95 44.07 19.07 17.16
CA SER A 95 43.74 17.68 16.87
C SER A 95 42.22 17.53 17.02
N THR A 96 41.50 17.52 15.90
CA THR A 96 40.06 17.23 15.89
C THR A 96 39.84 15.77 16.30
N PRO A 97 39.08 15.50 17.37
CA PRO A 97 38.69 14.14 17.70
C PRO A 97 37.75 13.63 16.62
N LYS A 98 38.01 12.45 16.05
CA LYS A 98 37.05 11.73 15.19
C LYS A 98 35.74 11.62 15.96
N ALA A 99 34.66 12.14 15.40
CA ALA A 99 33.33 11.99 15.96
C ALA A 99 33.02 10.49 16.16
N PRO A 100 32.37 10.10 17.27
CA PRO A 100 32.08 8.70 17.55
C PRO A 100 31.14 8.14 16.48
N THR A 101 31.55 7.03 15.86
CA THR A 101 30.81 6.27 14.84
C THR A 101 29.37 5.91 15.26
N GLY A 102 29.08 5.82 16.57
CA GLY A 102 27.76 5.48 17.09
C GLY A 102 26.62 6.46 16.76
N ASN A 103 26.90 7.72 16.40
CA ASN A 103 25.85 8.65 15.98
C ASN A 103 25.40 8.40 14.53
N PHE A 104 26.26 7.85 13.68
CA PHE A 104 26.02 7.69 12.25
C PHE A 104 25.06 6.53 11.97
N ASP A 105 25.31 5.36 12.57
CA ASP A 105 24.43 4.19 12.45
C ASP A 105 23.02 4.48 13.01
N LEU A 106 22.96 5.26 14.09
CA LEU A 106 21.69 5.72 14.66
C LEU A 106 20.95 6.67 13.72
N GLN A 107 21.66 7.59 13.04
CA GLN A 107 21.05 8.49 12.06
C GLN A 107 20.48 7.73 10.85
N ILE A 108 21.17 6.68 10.39
CA ILE A 108 20.71 5.78 9.34
C ILE A 108 19.44 5.04 9.78
N GLY A 109 19.47 4.42 10.97
CA GLY A 109 18.34 3.69 11.52
C GLY A 109 17.11 4.57 11.72
N VAL A 110 17.29 5.78 12.24
CA VAL A 110 16.20 6.77 12.40
C VAL A 110 15.64 7.21 11.04
N LEU A 111 16.50 7.39 10.03
CA LEU A 111 16.06 7.78 8.69
C LEU A 111 15.21 6.69 8.02
N PHE A 112 15.59 5.40 8.16
CA PHE A 112 14.75 4.29 7.70
C PHE A 112 13.43 4.19 8.48
N ALA A 113 13.47 4.31 9.80
CA ALA A 113 12.29 4.20 10.64
C ALA A 113 11.31 5.38 10.47
N SER A 114 11.79 6.57 10.08
CA SER A 114 10.96 7.78 9.96
C SER A 114 9.74 7.60 9.04
N LYS A 115 9.90 6.89 7.90
CA LYS A 115 8.82 6.56 6.96
C LYS A 115 7.74 5.72 7.65
N ALA A 116 8.16 4.61 8.27
CA ALA A 116 7.26 3.67 8.95
C ALA A 116 6.58 4.29 10.18
N ILE A 117 7.27 5.15 10.94
CA ILE A 117 6.70 5.84 12.11
C ILE A 117 5.58 6.81 11.67
N VAL A 118 5.82 7.61 10.62
CA VAL A 118 4.78 8.53 10.13
C VAL A 118 3.61 7.75 9.54
N GLN A 119 3.87 6.70 8.76
CA GLN A 119 2.83 5.82 8.22
C GLN A 119 1.98 5.21 9.34
N LEU A 120 2.62 4.68 10.40
CA LEU A 120 1.95 4.16 11.59
C LEU A 120 1.00 5.17 12.25
N LEU A 121 1.42 6.43 12.36
CA LEU A 121 0.62 7.51 12.96
C LEU A 121 -0.54 7.96 12.06
N VAL A 122 -0.35 7.89 10.75
CA VAL A 122 -1.34 8.34 9.75
C VAL A 122 -2.39 7.27 9.47
N ASN A 123 -2.04 5.98 9.53
CA ASN A 123 -2.96 4.88 9.17
C ASN A 123 -4.34 4.91 9.85
N PRO A 124 -4.46 5.18 11.17
CA PRO A 124 -5.77 5.32 11.79
C PRO A 124 -6.62 6.46 11.20
N ILE A 125 -5.97 7.57 10.85
CA ILE A 125 -6.60 8.74 10.24
C ILE A 125 -6.99 8.40 8.79
N SER A 126 -6.07 7.77 8.04
CA SER A 126 -6.27 7.31 6.67
C SER A 126 -7.51 6.43 6.56
N GLY A 127 -7.64 5.41 7.41
CA GLY A 127 -8.83 4.53 7.45
C GLY A 127 -10.12 5.32 7.61
N THR A 128 -10.21 6.19 8.63
CA THR A 128 -11.43 7.01 8.84
C THR A 128 -11.71 8.02 7.73
N PHE A 129 -10.66 8.50 7.05
CA PHE A 129 -10.77 9.45 5.96
C PHE A 129 -11.26 8.76 4.67
N ILE A 130 -10.71 7.59 4.37
CA ILE A 130 -11.15 6.71 3.28
C ILE A 130 -12.63 6.35 3.47
N ASP A 131 -13.03 6.02 4.69
CA ASP A 131 -14.42 5.67 5.00
C ASP A 131 -15.40 6.84 4.76
N ARG A 132 -14.92 8.10 4.84
CA ARG A 132 -15.74 9.31 4.60
C ARG A 132 -15.73 9.81 3.16
N VAL A 133 -14.57 9.74 2.51
CA VAL A 133 -14.32 10.39 1.20
C VAL A 133 -14.35 9.37 0.04
N GLY A 134 -14.31 8.08 0.37
CA GLY A 134 -14.13 6.99 -0.58
C GLY A 134 -12.66 6.64 -0.82
N TYR A 135 -12.41 5.57 -1.56
CA TYR A 135 -11.06 5.04 -1.82
C TYR A 135 -10.29 5.84 -2.89
N ASP A 136 -11.02 6.50 -3.77
CA ASP A 136 -10.55 7.09 -5.02
C ASP A 136 -9.62 8.30 -4.77
N ILE A 137 -10.11 9.23 -3.94
CA ILE A 137 -9.45 10.50 -3.65
C ILE A 137 -8.20 10.29 -2.79
N PRO A 138 -8.24 9.51 -1.69
CA PRO A 138 -7.06 9.30 -0.87
C PRO A 138 -5.97 8.52 -1.61
N LEU A 139 -6.32 7.55 -2.48
CA LEU A 139 -5.33 6.87 -3.34
C LEU A 139 -4.59 7.88 -4.24
N PHE A 140 -5.32 8.79 -4.89
CA PHE A 140 -4.72 9.83 -5.72
C PHE A 140 -3.84 10.79 -4.90
N ILE A 141 -4.31 11.25 -3.74
CA ILE A 141 -3.52 12.10 -2.84
C ILE A 141 -2.22 11.38 -2.43
N GLY A 142 -2.31 10.11 -2.04
CA GLY A 142 -1.16 9.29 -1.65
C GLY A 142 -0.09 9.21 -2.75
N LEU A 143 -0.50 8.90 -3.98
CA LEU A 143 0.39 8.83 -5.14
C LEU A 143 1.10 10.17 -5.42
N ASN A 144 0.39 11.31 -5.35
CA ASN A 144 1.02 12.62 -5.56
C ASN A 144 2.00 12.98 -4.44
N VAL A 145 1.66 12.66 -3.19
CA VAL A 145 2.54 12.88 -2.04
C VAL A 145 3.80 12.01 -2.16
N MET A 146 3.66 10.74 -2.56
CA MET A 146 4.81 9.85 -2.84
C MET A 146 5.67 10.37 -3.99
N PHE A 147 5.07 10.89 -5.06
CA PHE A 147 5.81 11.50 -6.16
C PHE A 147 6.62 12.73 -5.70
N LEU A 148 5.99 13.69 -5.03
CA LEU A 148 6.63 14.93 -4.58
C LEU A 148 7.73 14.67 -3.54
N SER A 149 7.48 13.77 -2.60
CA SER A 149 8.48 13.36 -1.60
C SER A 149 9.68 12.66 -2.24
N THR A 150 9.46 11.75 -3.19
CA THR A 150 10.54 11.07 -3.92
C THR A 150 11.37 12.05 -4.74
N LEU A 151 10.72 13.02 -5.39
CA LEU A 151 11.42 14.08 -6.12
C LEU A 151 12.28 14.94 -5.16
N THR A 152 11.71 15.29 -4.01
CA THR A 152 12.43 16.03 -2.97
C THR A 152 13.64 15.23 -2.45
N PHE A 153 13.47 13.92 -2.26
CA PHE A 153 14.55 13.02 -1.83
C PHE A 153 15.69 12.97 -2.85
N ALA A 154 15.39 12.93 -4.15
CA ALA A 154 16.39 12.91 -5.22
C ALA A 154 17.29 14.17 -5.26
N PHE A 155 16.77 15.31 -4.82
CA PHE A 155 17.48 16.60 -4.79
C PHE A 155 17.91 17.04 -3.37
N ALA A 156 17.72 16.21 -2.35
CA ALA A 156 18.02 16.58 -0.97
C ALA A 156 19.53 16.69 -0.74
N GLU A 157 20.02 17.84 -0.29
CA GLU A 157 21.46 18.08 -0.05
C GLU A 157 21.82 18.12 1.46
N ASN A 158 20.88 17.82 2.33
CA ASN A 158 21.08 17.79 3.77
C ASN A 158 20.25 16.69 4.45
N TYR A 159 20.69 16.26 5.64
CA TYR A 159 20.00 15.21 6.41
C TYR A 159 18.55 15.60 6.74
N ALA A 160 18.30 16.87 7.07
CA ALA A 160 16.96 17.34 7.42
C ALA A 160 15.95 17.21 6.26
N THR A 161 16.36 17.51 5.01
CA THR A 161 15.48 17.35 3.85
C THR A 161 15.28 15.87 3.52
N LEU A 162 16.29 15.01 3.71
CA LEU A 162 16.13 13.56 3.57
C LEU A 162 15.12 13.02 4.58
N PHE A 163 15.24 13.40 5.84
CA PHE A 163 14.33 13.02 6.91
C PHE A 163 12.91 13.51 6.64
N LEU A 164 12.75 14.78 6.23
CA LEU A 164 11.45 15.35 5.91
C LEU A 164 10.82 14.66 4.69
N ALA A 165 11.59 14.42 3.63
CA ALA A 165 11.12 13.72 2.44
C ALA A 165 10.64 12.30 2.78
N ARG A 166 11.39 11.55 3.59
CA ARG A 166 10.98 10.22 4.07
C ARG A 166 9.72 10.24 4.92
N SER A 167 9.61 11.22 5.81
CA SER A 167 8.42 11.43 6.64
C SER A 167 7.18 11.70 5.78
N ILE A 168 7.30 12.58 4.78
CA ILE A 168 6.21 12.89 3.84
C ILE A 168 5.87 11.66 2.97
N GLN A 169 6.86 10.85 2.59
CA GLN A 169 6.63 9.61 1.85
C GLN A 169 5.78 8.63 2.66
N GLY A 170 6.03 8.50 3.97
CA GLY A 170 5.21 7.68 4.88
C GLY A 170 3.75 8.15 4.97
N LEU A 171 3.51 9.47 4.94
CA LEU A 171 2.16 10.03 4.83
C LEU A 171 1.47 9.63 3.51
N GLY A 172 2.19 9.70 2.39
CA GLY A 172 1.66 9.31 1.08
C GLY A 172 1.33 7.82 0.98
N SER A 173 2.24 6.97 1.49
CA SER A 173 2.11 5.51 1.56
C SER A 173 0.90 5.08 2.39
N ALA A 174 0.69 5.66 3.57
CA ALA A 174 -0.48 5.38 4.42
C ALA A 174 -1.82 5.55 3.67
N PHE A 175 -1.93 6.57 2.81
CA PHE A 175 -3.12 6.77 2.00
C PHE A 175 -3.18 5.84 0.79
N ALA A 176 -2.07 5.64 0.09
CA ALA A 176 -2.02 4.79 -1.09
C ALA A 176 -2.28 3.31 -0.77
N ASP A 177 -1.63 2.78 0.26
CA ASP A 177 -1.66 1.35 0.61
C ASP A 177 -3.03 0.97 1.18
N THR A 178 -3.50 1.72 2.18
CA THR A 178 -4.81 1.49 2.81
C THR A 178 -5.94 1.63 1.79
N SER A 179 -5.90 2.66 0.93
CA SER A 179 -6.95 2.87 -0.08
C SER A 179 -6.88 1.84 -1.20
N GLY A 180 -5.67 1.47 -1.63
CA GLY A 180 -5.48 0.52 -2.72
C GLY A 180 -5.98 -0.87 -2.36
N ILE A 181 -5.57 -1.39 -1.21
CA ILE A 181 -6.01 -2.72 -0.73
C ILE A 181 -7.52 -2.72 -0.48
N ALA A 182 -8.06 -1.66 0.15
CA ALA A 182 -9.49 -1.55 0.39
C ALA A 182 -10.31 -1.41 -0.91
N LEU A 183 -9.79 -0.69 -1.92
CA LEU A 183 -10.41 -0.56 -3.23
C LEU A 183 -10.49 -1.91 -3.96
N ILE A 184 -9.43 -2.75 -3.86
CA ILE A 184 -9.48 -4.12 -4.36
C ILE A 184 -10.53 -4.94 -3.60
N ALA A 185 -10.53 -4.88 -2.27
CA ALA A 185 -11.45 -5.65 -1.44
C ALA A 185 -12.93 -5.29 -1.69
N ASP A 186 -13.23 -4.02 -1.93
CA ASP A 186 -14.58 -3.52 -2.24
C ASP A 186 -15.00 -3.87 -3.68
N ARG A 187 -14.08 -3.75 -4.64
CA ARG A 187 -14.39 -3.94 -6.06
C ARG A 187 -14.57 -5.42 -6.45
N TYR A 188 -13.91 -6.33 -5.76
CA TYR A 188 -14.03 -7.77 -5.95
C TYR A 188 -14.96 -8.36 -4.90
N THR A 189 -16.24 -8.50 -5.23
CA THR A 189 -17.29 -8.95 -4.31
C THR A 189 -17.27 -10.46 -4.05
N GLU A 190 -16.76 -11.26 -5.01
CA GLU A 190 -16.67 -12.71 -4.87
C GLU A 190 -15.42 -13.10 -4.06
N GLU A 191 -15.56 -13.91 -3.00
CA GLU A 191 -14.45 -14.25 -2.09
C GLU A 191 -13.24 -14.88 -2.82
N THR A 192 -13.50 -15.71 -3.83
CA THR A 192 -12.49 -16.39 -4.65
C THR A 192 -11.72 -15.41 -5.52
N GLU A 193 -12.41 -14.51 -6.21
CA GLU A 193 -11.80 -13.46 -7.03
C GLU A 193 -11.07 -12.43 -6.18
N ARG A 194 -11.65 -12.03 -5.04
CA ARG A 194 -11.06 -11.12 -4.06
C ARG A 194 -9.74 -11.65 -3.52
N SER A 195 -9.73 -12.91 -3.06
CA SER A 195 -8.52 -13.56 -2.56
C SER A 195 -7.44 -13.67 -3.63
N LYS A 196 -7.82 -13.92 -4.89
CA LYS A 196 -6.90 -13.93 -6.01
C LYS A 196 -6.33 -12.54 -6.33
N ALA A 197 -7.17 -11.51 -6.34
CA ALA A 197 -6.76 -10.13 -6.60
C ALA A 197 -5.84 -9.59 -5.49
N LEU A 198 -6.18 -9.82 -4.23
CA LEU A 198 -5.32 -9.51 -3.08
C LEU A 198 -4.00 -10.28 -3.12
N GLY A 199 -4.03 -11.57 -3.49
CA GLY A 199 -2.81 -12.36 -3.69
C GLY A 199 -1.89 -11.79 -4.78
N ILE A 200 -2.46 -11.28 -5.88
CA ILE A 200 -1.69 -10.58 -6.92
C ILE A 200 -1.09 -9.28 -6.37
N ALA A 201 -1.88 -8.47 -5.66
CA ALA A 201 -1.38 -7.23 -5.05
C ALA A 201 -0.22 -7.48 -4.07
N LEU A 202 -0.31 -8.50 -3.23
CA LEU A 202 0.75 -8.92 -2.30
C LEU A 202 2.01 -9.42 -3.03
N ALA A 203 1.85 -10.13 -4.15
CA ALA A 203 2.99 -10.53 -4.96
C ALA A 203 3.75 -9.31 -5.51
N PHE A 204 3.04 -8.22 -5.83
CA PHE A 204 3.65 -6.96 -6.30
C PHE A 204 4.34 -6.18 -5.18
N ILE A 205 3.78 -6.16 -3.96
CA ILE A 205 4.44 -5.63 -2.75
C ILE A 205 5.82 -6.28 -2.60
N SER A 206 5.85 -7.62 -2.58
CA SER A 206 7.08 -8.35 -2.36
C SER A 206 8.03 -8.32 -3.55
N PHE A 207 7.51 -8.23 -4.78
CA PHE A 207 8.34 -7.95 -5.95
C PHE A 207 9.05 -6.60 -5.81
N GLY A 208 8.34 -5.57 -5.36
CA GLY A 208 8.90 -4.25 -5.09
C GLY A 208 10.02 -4.32 -4.06
N SER A 209 9.78 -4.96 -2.91
CA SER A 209 10.78 -5.07 -1.85
C SER A 209 12.01 -5.86 -2.25
N LEU A 210 11.86 -6.94 -3.03
CA LEU A 210 12.97 -7.85 -3.36
C LEU A 210 13.79 -7.39 -4.57
N VAL A 211 13.17 -6.70 -5.53
CA VAL A 211 13.86 -6.16 -6.71
C VAL A 211 14.52 -4.82 -6.42
N ALA A 212 14.09 -4.11 -5.38
CA ALA A 212 14.59 -2.79 -5.06
C ALA A 212 16.07 -2.71 -4.66
N PRO A 213 16.64 -3.59 -3.82
CA PRO A 213 18.08 -3.54 -3.54
C PRO A 213 18.96 -3.80 -4.78
N PRO A 214 18.69 -4.82 -5.63
CA PRO A 214 19.37 -4.97 -6.93
C PRO A 214 19.21 -3.75 -7.83
N TYR A 215 17.99 -3.21 -7.94
CA TYR A 215 17.69 -2.02 -8.74
C TYR A 215 18.47 -0.80 -8.22
N GLY A 216 18.52 -0.60 -6.91
CA GLY A 216 19.21 0.49 -6.24
C GLY A 216 20.72 0.41 -6.43
N GLY A 217 21.33 -0.74 -6.10
CA GLY A 217 22.78 -0.94 -6.22
C GLY A 217 23.29 -0.75 -7.65
N VAL A 218 22.65 -1.38 -8.64
CA VAL A 218 23.08 -1.29 -10.04
C VAL A 218 22.93 0.15 -10.58
N LEU A 219 21.78 0.79 -10.39
CA LEU A 219 21.60 2.14 -10.93
C LEU A 219 22.45 3.19 -10.20
N TYR A 220 22.71 2.98 -8.91
CA TYR A 220 23.59 3.84 -8.13
C TYR A 220 25.01 3.82 -8.71
N GLU A 221 25.56 2.62 -8.98
CA GLU A 221 26.91 2.43 -9.50
C GLU A 221 27.08 3.01 -10.93
N PHE A 222 26.11 2.80 -11.82
CA PHE A 222 26.22 3.20 -13.24
C PHE A 222 25.76 4.63 -13.54
N ALA A 223 24.74 5.14 -12.85
CA ALA A 223 24.05 6.38 -13.22
C ALA A 223 24.07 7.44 -12.10
N GLY A 224 24.63 7.10 -10.94
CA GLY A 224 24.79 7.99 -9.80
C GLY A 224 23.52 8.15 -8.95
N LYS A 225 23.71 8.78 -7.79
CA LYS A 225 22.73 8.86 -6.68
C LYS A 225 21.32 9.34 -7.00
N ARG A 226 21.13 10.19 -8.02
CA ARG A 226 19.83 10.83 -8.31
C ARG A 226 18.92 9.98 -9.19
N VAL A 227 19.50 9.13 -10.03
CA VAL A 227 18.78 8.45 -11.11
C VAL A 227 17.79 7.38 -10.62
N PRO A 228 18.11 6.52 -9.63
CA PRO A 228 17.16 5.53 -9.12
C PRO A 228 15.84 6.18 -8.66
N PHE A 229 15.94 7.32 -7.97
CA PHE A 229 14.79 8.05 -7.43
C PHE A 229 14.00 8.80 -8.51
N LEU A 230 14.67 9.40 -9.50
CA LEU A 230 13.98 10.08 -10.60
C LEU A 230 13.17 9.11 -11.46
N ILE A 231 13.68 7.91 -11.72
CA ILE A 231 12.94 6.87 -12.44
C ILE A 231 11.71 6.44 -11.64
N LEU A 232 11.85 6.17 -10.34
CA LEU A 232 10.71 5.82 -9.49
C LEU A 232 9.67 6.95 -9.39
N ALA A 233 10.12 8.21 -9.31
CA ALA A 233 9.24 9.38 -9.36
C ALA A 233 8.47 9.46 -10.70
N CYS A 234 9.13 9.21 -11.83
CA CYS A 234 8.46 9.16 -13.13
C CYS A 234 7.39 8.07 -13.20
N ILE A 235 7.67 6.88 -12.68
CA ILE A 235 6.68 5.79 -12.65
C ILE A 235 5.51 6.14 -11.73
N CYS A 236 5.78 6.75 -10.57
CA CYS A 236 4.75 7.23 -9.65
C CYS A 236 3.86 8.31 -10.28
N LEU A 237 4.44 9.22 -11.06
CA LEU A 237 3.69 10.23 -11.81
C LEU A 237 2.80 9.60 -12.87
N ILE A 238 3.31 8.62 -13.62
CA ILE A 238 2.55 7.89 -14.64
C ILE A 238 1.36 7.16 -13.99
N ASP A 239 1.59 6.50 -12.85
CA ASP A 239 0.54 5.80 -12.11
C ASP A 239 -0.51 6.77 -11.54
N GLY A 240 -0.09 7.93 -11.01
CA GLY A 240 -0.99 9.00 -10.58
C GLY A 240 -1.83 9.58 -11.72
N VAL A 241 -1.26 9.74 -12.91
CA VAL A 241 -2.01 10.17 -14.12
C VAL A 241 -2.99 9.08 -14.56
N LEU A 242 -2.57 7.81 -14.54
CA LEU A 242 -3.44 6.69 -14.89
C LEU A 242 -4.63 6.60 -13.92
N CYS A 243 -4.36 6.76 -12.62
CA CYS A 243 -5.36 6.88 -11.55
C CYS A 243 -6.40 7.97 -11.87
N LEU A 244 -5.97 9.18 -12.25
CA LEU A 244 -6.91 10.27 -12.66
C LEU A 244 -7.77 9.92 -13.87
N THR A 245 -7.21 9.23 -14.86
CA THR A 245 -7.95 8.92 -16.10
C THR A 245 -9.01 7.85 -15.91
N VAL A 246 -8.78 6.91 -14.98
CA VAL A 246 -9.61 5.72 -14.76
C VAL A 246 -10.60 5.95 -13.62
N LEU A 247 -10.18 6.62 -12.56
CA LEU A 247 -11.03 7.05 -11.45
C LEU A 247 -11.67 8.39 -11.80
N LYS A 248 -12.55 8.40 -12.81
CA LYS A 248 -13.53 9.50 -12.89
C LYS A 248 -14.36 9.47 -11.61
N PRO A 249 -14.60 10.63 -10.97
CA PRO A 249 -15.35 10.68 -9.72
C PRO A 249 -16.77 10.19 -9.99
N PHE A 250 -17.06 8.95 -9.60
CA PHE A 250 -18.44 8.50 -9.56
C PHE A 250 -19.13 9.34 -8.50
N SER A 251 -20.13 10.10 -8.97
CA SER A 251 -20.97 11.01 -8.21
C SER A 251 -21.35 10.43 -6.84
N ASN A 252 -21.18 11.29 -5.83
CA ASN A 252 -21.65 11.30 -4.44
C ASN A 252 -23.05 10.70 -4.11
N GLN A 253 -23.76 10.02 -5.01
CA GLN A 253 -25.20 9.84 -4.90
C GLN A 253 -25.66 8.52 -4.25
N GLU A 254 -24.79 7.52 -4.07
CA GLU A 254 -25.15 6.25 -3.39
C GLU A 254 -24.54 6.09 -1.98
N ARG A 255 -23.65 7.00 -1.56
CA ARG A 255 -22.78 6.79 -0.37
C ARG A 255 -23.32 7.34 0.96
N GLY A 256 -24.42 8.12 0.94
CA GLY A 256 -25.08 8.60 2.16
C GLY A 256 -25.66 7.49 3.07
N ASN A 257 -25.66 6.24 2.59
CA ASN A 257 -26.21 5.06 3.27
C ASN A 257 -25.15 4.01 3.66
N MET A 258 -23.85 4.26 3.53
CA MET A 258 -22.86 3.32 4.10
C MET A 258 -22.90 3.44 5.63
N PRO A 259 -23.12 2.33 6.37
CA PRO A 259 -23.16 2.38 7.83
C PRO A 259 -21.80 2.84 8.35
N VAL A 260 -21.81 3.69 9.38
CA VAL A 260 -20.59 4.10 10.08
C VAL A 260 -19.91 2.84 10.60
N GLY A 261 -18.71 2.56 10.08
CA GLY A 261 -17.93 1.40 10.49
C GLY A 261 -17.67 1.37 11.98
N THR A 262 -17.46 0.18 12.52
CA THR A 262 -16.95 0.05 13.88
C THR A 262 -15.59 0.77 13.97
N PRO A 263 -15.34 1.58 15.01
CA PRO A 263 -14.12 2.36 15.08
C PRO A 263 -12.90 1.44 15.24
N ILE A 264 -11.78 1.78 14.58
CA ILE A 264 -10.54 0.99 14.52
C ILE A 264 -10.07 0.46 15.88
N TYR A 265 -10.15 1.30 16.94
CA TYR A 265 -9.74 0.89 18.29
C TYR A 265 -10.54 -0.31 18.82
N LYS A 266 -11.82 -0.43 18.43
CA LYS A 266 -12.69 -1.53 18.84
C LYS A 266 -12.37 -2.81 18.07
N LEU A 267 -11.95 -2.70 16.81
CA LEU A 267 -11.46 -3.83 16.02
C LEU A 267 -10.12 -4.34 16.56
N MET A 268 -9.19 -3.45 16.91
CA MET A 268 -7.88 -3.83 17.44
C MET A 268 -7.95 -4.56 18.79
N ILE A 269 -9.00 -4.33 19.57
CA ILE A 269 -9.24 -5.02 20.86
C ILE A 269 -9.87 -6.41 20.66
N ASP A 270 -10.41 -6.73 19.48
CA ASP A 270 -10.95 -8.06 19.22
C ASP A 270 -9.81 -9.10 19.29
N PRO A 271 -9.92 -10.13 20.15
CA PRO A 271 -8.83 -11.08 20.38
C PRO A 271 -8.39 -11.82 19.12
N TYR A 272 -9.29 -12.07 18.17
CA TYR A 272 -8.93 -12.78 16.93
C TYR A 272 -8.23 -11.84 15.94
N ILE A 273 -8.68 -10.58 15.82
CA ILE A 273 -8.02 -9.57 14.98
C ILE A 273 -6.64 -9.25 15.56
N ALA A 274 -6.51 -9.13 16.88
CA ALA A 274 -5.24 -8.91 17.56
C ALA A 274 -4.23 -10.05 17.33
N VAL A 275 -4.68 -11.31 17.31
CA VAL A 275 -3.80 -12.46 17.00
C VAL A 275 -3.31 -12.40 15.56
N VAL A 276 -4.19 -12.05 14.61
CA VAL A 276 -3.78 -11.87 13.20
C VAL A 276 -2.80 -10.70 13.06
N ALA A 277 -3.12 -9.55 13.65
CA ALA A 277 -2.27 -8.36 13.63
C ALA A 277 -0.90 -8.62 14.28
N GLY A 278 -0.86 -9.35 15.40
CA GLY A 278 0.38 -9.76 16.06
C GLY A 278 1.20 -10.76 15.24
N ALA A 279 0.53 -11.68 14.54
CA ALA A 279 1.21 -12.57 13.60
C ALA A 279 1.86 -11.79 12.45
N LEU A 280 1.15 -10.80 11.87
CA LEU A 280 1.69 -9.95 10.80
C LEU A 280 2.91 -9.13 11.26
N ILE A 281 2.93 -8.68 12.52
CA ILE A 281 4.10 -8.01 13.10
C ILE A 281 5.28 -9.00 13.19
N ILE A 282 5.06 -10.16 13.82
CA ILE A 282 6.14 -11.09 14.15
C ILE A 282 6.76 -11.74 12.90
N CYS A 283 5.95 -12.05 11.88
CA CYS A 283 6.49 -12.59 10.62
C CYS A 283 7.34 -11.59 9.84
N ASN A 284 7.07 -10.29 9.95
CA ASN A 284 7.81 -9.25 9.23
C ASN A 284 9.04 -8.72 9.99
N ILE A 285 9.15 -8.97 11.30
CA ILE A 285 10.34 -8.62 12.09
C ILE A 285 11.64 -9.13 11.45
N PRO A 286 11.77 -10.41 11.07
CA PRO A 286 12.99 -10.93 10.44
C PRO A 286 13.40 -10.16 9.19
N LEU A 287 12.45 -9.81 8.32
CA LEU A 287 12.76 -9.04 7.12
C LEU A 287 13.23 -7.62 7.47
N ALA A 288 12.49 -6.92 8.35
CA ALA A 288 12.79 -5.56 8.79
C ALA A 288 14.14 -5.43 9.54
N PHE A 289 14.56 -6.49 10.23
CA PHE A 289 15.80 -6.53 10.99
C PHE A 289 16.98 -7.00 10.13
N LEU A 290 16.78 -7.98 9.24
CA LEU A 290 17.82 -8.47 8.34
C LEU A 290 18.22 -7.42 7.32
N GLU A 291 17.27 -6.66 6.79
CA GLU A 291 17.51 -5.66 5.75
C GLU A 291 18.68 -4.70 6.06
N PRO A 292 18.71 -3.95 7.19
CA PRO A 292 19.82 -3.06 7.51
C PRO A 292 21.06 -3.79 8.07
N THR A 293 20.90 -4.98 8.66
CA THR A 293 22.01 -5.66 9.35
C THR A 293 22.81 -6.59 8.44
N ILE A 294 22.18 -7.12 7.39
CA ILE A 294 22.81 -8.08 6.49
C ILE A 294 23.86 -7.42 5.59
N ALA A 295 23.66 -6.15 5.22
CA ALA A 295 24.63 -5.38 4.43
C ALA A 295 25.95 -5.24 5.21
N ASN A 296 25.89 -4.72 6.44
CA ASN A 296 27.06 -4.56 7.31
C ASN A 296 27.72 -5.92 7.60
N TRP A 297 26.94 -6.95 7.89
CA TRP A 297 27.49 -8.28 8.18
C TRP A 297 28.20 -8.92 6.96
N MET A 298 27.66 -8.74 5.75
CA MET A 298 28.29 -9.21 4.51
C MET A 298 29.58 -8.43 4.19
N GLU A 299 29.62 -7.13 4.46
CA GLU A 299 30.84 -6.32 4.29
C GLU A 299 31.95 -6.79 5.26
N ASP A 300 31.61 -6.92 6.55
CA ASP A 300 32.57 -7.32 7.60
C ASP A 300 33.05 -8.77 7.43
N THR A 301 32.14 -9.70 7.11
CA THR A 301 32.44 -11.14 7.12
C THR A 301 32.89 -11.66 5.75
N MET A 302 32.33 -11.12 4.67
CA MET A 302 32.50 -11.64 3.30
C MET A 302 33.23 -10.67 2.37
N GLN A 303 33.51 -9.42 2.79
CA GLN A 303 34.06 -8.35 1.93
C GLN A 303 33.26 -8.19 0.64
N ALA A 304 31.93 -8.31 0.75
CA ALA A 304 31.02 -8.27 -0.38
C ALA A 304 30.92 -6.86 -0.95
N THR A 305 30.80 -6.78 -2.26
CA THR A 305 30.56 -5.54 -3.00
C THR A 305 29.08 -5.11 -2.94
N GLU A 306 28.79 -3.84 -3.17
CA GLU A 306 27.42 -3.29 -3.06
C GLU A 306 26.41 -4.01 -3.98
N TRP A 307 26.83 -4.38 -5.19
CA TRP A 307 25.98 -5.13 -6.13
C TRP A 307 25.74 -6.58 -5.63
N GLU A 308 26.72 -7.22 -4.98
CA GLU A 308 26.55 -8.54 -4.37
C GLU A 308 25.51 -8.47 -3.25
N ILE A 309 25.63 -7.48 -2.35
CA ILE A 309 24.65 -7.25 -1.27
C ILE A 309 23.23 -7.17 -1.84
N GLY A 310 23.02 -6.36 -2.88
CA GLY A 310 21.74 -6.25 -3.57
C GLY A 310 21.27 -7.56 -4.20
N MET A 311 22.14 -8.26 -4.93
CA MET A 311 21.79 -9.52 -5.60
C MET A 311 21.41 -10.66 -4.65
N THR A 312 21.80 -10.61 -3.38
CA THR A 312 21.44 -11.65 -2.38
C THR A 312 19.92 -11.84 -2.27
N TRP A 313 19.17 -10.74 -2.37
CA TRP A 313 17.70 -10.72 -2.21
C TRP A 313 16.96 -11.16 -3.48
N PHE A 314 17.59 -11.05 -4.64
CA PHE A 314 16.92 -11.29 -5.91
C PHE A 314 16.37 -12.72 -6.03
N PRO A 315 17.12 -13.80 -5.66
CA PRO A 315 16.58 -15.14 -5.76
C PRO A 315 15.50 -15.47 -4.74
N ALA A 316 15.39 -14.71 -3.66
CA ALA A 316 14.29 -14.87 -2.69
C ALA A 316 12.92 -14.50 -3.27
N PHE A 317 12.89 -13.76 -4.40
CA PHE A 317 11.66 -13.45 -5.14
C PHE A 317 10.93 -14.71 -5.64
N PHE A 318 11.65 -15.68 -6.22
CA PHE A 318 11.00 -16.86 -6.80
C PHE A 318 10.29 -17.71 -5.74
N PRO A 319 10.93 -18.06 -4.59
CA PRO A 319 10.25 -18.70 -3.48
C PRO A 319 9.11 -17.85 -2.93
N HIS A 320 9.27 -16.53 -2.78
CA HIS A 320 8.18 -15.69 -2.30
C HIS A 320 6.92 -15.82 -3.18
N VAL A 321 7.05 -15.65 -4.51
CA VAL A 321 5.93 -15.80 -5.45
C VAL A 321 5.36 -17.22 -5.43
N LEU A 322 6.23 -18.24 -5.33
CA LEU A 322 5.80 -19.63 -5.17
C LEU A 322 4.97 -19.81 -3.90
N GLY A 323 5.36 -19.18 -2.79
CA GLY A 323 4.65 -19.18 -1.52
C GLY A 323 3.26 -18.56 -1.63
N VAL A 324 3.15 -17.39 -2.28
CA VAL A 324 1.85 -16.74 -2.55
C VAL A 324 0.97 -17.65 -3.41
N TYR A 325 1.50 -18.14 -4.53
CA TYR A 325 0.76 -19.02 -5.44
C TYR A 325 0.28 -20.32 -4.76
N LEU A 326 1.16 -20.95 -3.99
CA LEU A 326 0.85 -22.16 -3.24
C LEU A 326 -0.24 -21.89 -2.20
N THR A 327 -0.13 -20.81 -1.43
CA THR A 327 -1.13 -20.46 -0.40
C THR A 327 -2.48 -20.12 -1.02
N VAL A 328 -2.54 -19.31 -2.10
CA VAL A 328 -3.80 -19.00 -2.79
C VAL A 328 -4.47 -20.28 -3.30
N LYS A 329 -3.71 -21.18 -3.93
CA LYS A 329 -4.23 -22.44 -4.48
C LYS A 329 -4.71 -23.40 -3.38
N LEU A 330 -3.96 -23.49 -2.28
CA LEU A 330 -4.32 -24.32 -1.13
C LEU A 330 -5.51 -23.75 -0.36
N ALA A 331 -5.57 -22.43 -0.16
CA ALA A 331 -6.68 -21.74 0.48
C ALA A 331 -7.99 -21.90 -0.30
N ALA A 332 -7.93 -21.87 -1.63
CA ALA A 332 -9.10 -22.14 -2.48
C ALA A 332 -9.62 -23.58 -2.34
N LYS A 333 -8.72 -24.55 -2.14
CA LYS A 333 -9.08 -25.97 -2.00
C LYS A 333 -9.54 -26.32 -0.58
N HIS A 334 -8.89 -25.73 0.44
CA HIS A 334 -9.13 -25.99 1.86
C HIS A 334 -9.18 -24.67 2.66
N PRO A 335 -10.31 -23.93 2.59
CA PRO A 335 -10.43 -22.63 3.28
C PRO A 335 -10.26 -22.73 4.81
N HIS A 336 -10.70 -23.84 5.40
CA HIS A 336 -10.65 -24.06 6.85
C HIS A 336 -9.23 -24.21 7.43
N LEU A 337 -8.20 -24.38 6.58
CA LEU A 337 -6.81 -24.59 6.98
C LEU A 337 -5.93 -23.33 6.87
N GLN A 338 -6.50 -22.15 6.65
CA GLN A 338 -5.73 -20.89 6.56
C GLN A 338 -4.81 -20.66 7.76
N TRP A 339 -5.29 -20.92 8.98
CA TRP A 339 -4.48 -20.82 10.21
C TRP A 339 -3.27 -21.76 10.21
N PHE A 340 -3.41 -22.94 9.59
CA PHE A 340 -2.33 -23.93 9.51
C PHE A 340 -1.24 -23.48 8.52
N TYR A 341 -1.61 -22.88 7.39
CA TYR A 341 -0.64 -22.32 6.44
C TYR A 341 0.15 -21.16 7.06
N GLY A 342 -0.52 -20.27 7.80
CA GLY A 342 0.15 -19.23 8.58
C GLY A 342 1.11 -19.80 9.63
N ALA A 343 0.68 -20.81 10.41
CA ALA A 343 1.53 -21.43 11.43
C ALA A 343 2.75 -22.15 10.81
N MET A 344 2.55 -22.83 9.68
CA MET A 344 3.63 -23.43 8.92
C MET A 344 4.62 -22.36 8.43
N GLY A 345 4.13 -21.24 7.89
CA GLY A 345 4.96 -20.11 7.48
C GLY A 345 5.81 -19.57 8.62
N MET A 346 5.24 -19.35 9.80
CA MET A 346 5.97 -18.91 11.00
C MET A 346 7.13 -19.85 11.38
N VAL A 347 6.91 -21.16 11.31
CA VAL A 347 7.96 -22.15 11.58
C VAL A 347 9.05 -22.11 10.52
N PHE A 348 8.70 -21.96 9.23
CA PHE A 348 9.66 -21.80 8.15
C PHE A 348 10.51 -20.54 8.31
N ILE A 349 9.90 -19.41 8.66
CA ILE A 349 10.61 -18.16 8.96
C ILE A 349 11.60 -18.38 10.11
N GLY A 350 11.14 -19.02 11.19
CA GLY A 350 11.94 -19.29 12.36
C GLY A 350 13.17 -20.16 12.07
N ALA A 351 12.96 -21.29 11.40
CA ALA A 351 14.04 -22.21 11.03
C ALA A 351 15.05 -21.55 10.06
N SER A 352 14.55 -20.78 9.10
CA SER A 352 15.40 -20.11 8.11
C SER A 352 16.22 -18.99 8.75
N SER A 353 15.62 -18.19 9.63
CA SER A 353 16.30 -17.11 10.37
C SER A 353 17.44 -17.64 11.25
N CYS A 354 17.23 -18.78 11.92
CA CYS A 354 18.28 -19.43 12.72
C CYS A 354 19.46 -19.94 11.88
N THR A 355 19.25 -20.17 10.57
CA THR A 355 20.27 -20.69 9.66
C THR A 355 21.13 -19.57 9.04
N VAL A 356 20.63 -18.32 8.99
CA VAL A 356 21.33 -17.16 8.40
C VAL A 356 22.76 -16.99 8.95
N PRO A 357 23.01 -17.03 10.28
CA PRO A 357 24.37 -16.79 10.80
C PRO A 357 25.34 -17.94 10.56
N ALA A 358 24.87 -19.12 10.14
CA ALA A 358 25.71 -20.29 9.87
C ALA A 358 26.33 -20.26 8.45
N CYS A 359 25.88 -19.34 7.59
CA CYS A 359 26.33 -19.25 6.21
C CYS A 359 27.71 -18.57 6.11
N LYS A 360 28.65 -19.20 5.40
CA LYS A 360 30.02 -18.66 5.20
C LYS A 360 30.27 -18.14 3.78
N ASN A 361 29.37 -18.45 2.85
CA ASN A 361 29.47 -18.09 1.45
C ASN A 361 28.21 -17.32 1.02
N PHE A 362 28.37 -16.38 0.07
CA PHE A 362 27.27 -15.66 -0.58
C PHE A 362 26.14 -16.60 -1.05
N GLY A 363 26.49 -17.64 -1.81
CA GLY A 363 25.52 -18.61 -2.32
C GLY A 363 24.77 -19.40 -1.22
N GLN A 364 25.42 -19.62 -0.07
CA GLN A 364 24.78 -20.30 1.06
C GLN A 364 23.81 -19.38 1.81
N LEU A 365 24.06 -18.07 1.83
CA LEU A 365 23.21 -17.06 2.47
C LEU A 365 21.87 -16.87 1.73
N MET A 366 21.86 -17.09 0.41
CA MET A 366 20.65 -16.97 -0.40
C MET A 366 19.57 -17.99 -0.01
N ILE A 367 19.97 -19.21 0.38
CA ILE A 367 19.04 -20.30 0.73
C ILE A 367 18.16 -19.97 1.95
N PRO A 368 18.71 -19.54 3.11
CA PRO A 368 17.87 -19.15 4.24
C PRO A 368 17.06 -17.89 3.96
N LEU A 369 17.56 -16.93 3.17
CA LEU A 369 16.76 -15.75 2.79
C LEU A 369 15.54 -16.13 1.94
N CYS A 370 15.72 -17.05 1.01
CA CYS A 370 14.63 -17.69 0.25
C CYS A 370 13.60 -18.33 1.19
N GLY A 371 14.06 -19.02 2.24
CA GLY A 371 13.19 -19.65 3.25
C GLY A 371 12.41 -18.63 4.10
N VAL A 372 13.05 -17.53 4.51
CA VAL A 372 12.39 -16.42 5.22
C VAL A 372 11.30 -15.82 4.34
N CYS A 373 11.61 -15.44 3.11
CA CYS A 373 10.64 -14.82 2.20
C CYS A 373 9.51 -15.76 1.81
N PHE A 374 9.79 -17.05 1.60
CA PHE A 374 8.75 -18.07 1.38
C PHE A 374 7.80 -18.17 2.59
N GLY A 375 8.35 -18.17 3.80
CA GLY A 375 7.55 -18.22 5.01
C GLY A 375 6.69 -16.97 5.22
N ILE A 376 7.22 -15.78 4.96
CA ILE A 376 6.45 -14.51 5.00
C ILE A 376 5.28 -14.57 4.00
N ALA A 377 5.54 -15.01 2.77
CA ALA A 377 4.51 -15.16 1.74
C ALA A 377 3.36 -16.10 2.18
N LEU A 378 3.69 -17.20 2.86
CA LEU A 378 2.68 -18.12 3.41
C LEU A 378 1.81 -17.43 4.46
N VAL A 379 2.41 -16.64 5.35
CA VAL A 379 1.71 -15.95 6.44
C VAL A 379 0.82 -14.84 5.91
N ASP A 380 1.35 -13.89 5.13
CA ASP A 380 0.60 -12.72 4.65
C ASP A 380 -0.58 -13.14 3.78
N THR A 381 -0.34 -14.06 2.84
CA THR A 381 -1.37 -14.56 1.91
C THR A 381 -2.47 -15.33 2.64
N ALA A 382 -2.15 -16.02 3.74
CA ALA A 382 -3.13 -16.76 4.52
C ALA A 382 -3.93 -15.85 5.46
N LEU A 383 -3.29 -14.88 6.11
CA LEU A 383 -3.86 -14.10 7.20
C LEU A 383 -4.65 -12.87 6.76
N LEU A 384 -4.25 -12.19 5.68
CA LEU A 384 -4.96 -11.00 5.20
C LEU A 384 -6.41 -11.27 4.76
N PRO A 385 -6.72 -12.36 4.04
CA PRO A 385 -8.11 -12.74 3.77
C PRO A 385 -8.87 -13.14 5.04
N THR A 386 -8.23 -13.82 5.98
CA THR A 386 -8.84 -14.17 7.28
C THR A 386 -9.24 -12.92 8.06
N LEU A 387 -8.44 -11.85 8.00
CA LEU A 387 -8.73 -10.58 8.64
C LEU A 387 -10.01 -9.94 8.08
N GLY A 388 -10.19 -9.95 6.75
CA GLY A 388 -11.42 -9.48 6.10
C GLY A 388 -12.65 -10.31 6.48
N PHE A 389 -12.52 -11.65 6.42
CA PHE A 389 -13.60 -12.56 6.81
C PHE A 389 -14.05 -12.38 8.27
N LEU A 390 -13.09 -12.19 9.18
CA LEU A 390 -13.38 -12.03 10.60
C LEU A 390 -14.20 -10.76 10.89
N VAL A 391 -13.96 -9.69 10.12
CA VAL A 391 -14.73 -8.46 10.23
C VAL A 391 -16.11 -8.63 9.63
N ASP A 392 -16.22 -9.27 8.47
CA ASP A 392 -17.52 -9.61 7.83
C ASP A 392 -18.42 -10.44 8.76
N VAL A 393 -17.84 -11.24 9.67
CA VAL A 393 -18.55 -12.13 10.59
C VAL A 393 -18.90 -11.48 11.94
N ARG A 394 -18.16 -10.48 12.41
CA ARG A 394 -18.27 -9.97 13.80
C ARG A 394 -18.62 -8.50 13.91
N HIS A 395 -18.37 -7.73 12.87
CA HIS A 395 -18.49 -6.28 12.89
C HIS A 395 -19.17 -5.80 11.60
N VAL A 396 -19.52 -4.52 11.56
CA VAL A 396 -20.01 -3.91 10.32
C VAL A 396 -18.81 -3.76 9.38
N SER A 397 -18.86 -4.43 8.23
CA SER A 397 -17.74 -4.54 7.30
C SER A 397 -17.38 -3.20 6.67
N VAL A 398 -16.27 -2.63 7.13
CA VAL A 398 -15.63 -1.46 6.53
C VAL A 398 -14.18 -1.81 6.24
N TYR A 399 -13.91 -2.22 5.00
CA TYR A 399 -12.61 -2.78 4.59
C TYR A 399 -11.43 -1.81 4.79
N GLY A 400 -11.64 -0.50 4.67
CA GLY A 400 -10.60 0.52 4.88
C GLY A 400 -9.98 0.44 6.28
N SER A 401 -10.83 0.45 7.30
CA SER A 401 -10.43 0.34 8.71
C SER A 401 -9.75 -1.01 9.04
N VAL A 402 -10.10 -2.10 8.37
CA VAL A 402 -9.53 -3.44 8.59
C VAL A 402 -8.11 -3.54 8.04
N TYR A 403 -7.94 -3.16 6.77
CA TYR A 403 -6.62 -3.21 6.14
C TYR A 403 -5.67 -2.14 6.68
N ALA A 404 -6.20 -1.05 7.26
CA ALA A 404 -5.39 -0.12 8.05
C ALA A 404 -4.73 -0.81 9.26
N ILE A 405 -5.38 -1.80 9.90
CA ILE A 405 -4.78 -2.56 11.02
C ILE A 405 -3.63 -3.43 10.52
N ALA A 406 -3.80 -4.07 9.36
CA ALA A 406 -2.72 -4.84 8.74
C ALA A 406 -1.52 -3.93 8.40
N ASP A 407 -1.78 -2.75 7.83
CA ASP A 407 -0.72 -1.80 7.49
C ASP A 407 -0.02 -1.24 8.74
N ILE A 408 -0.77 -0.96 9.81
CA ILE A 408 -0.23 -0.64 11.14
C ILE A 408 0.72 -1.74 11.63
N SER A 409 0.33 -3.01 11.49
CA SER A 409 1.19 -4.14 11.86
C SER A 409 2.51 -4.17 11.09
N TYR A 410 2.49 -3.94 9.77
CA TYR A 410 3.71 -3.84 8.97
C TYR A 410 4.57 -2.65 9.41
N CYS A 411 3.96 -1.49 9.63
CA CYS A 411 4.67 -0.30 10.08
C CYS A 411 5.34 -0.47 11.44
N VAL A 412 4.72 -1.19 12.38
CA VAL A 412 5.35 -1.49 13.67
C VAL A 412 6.63 -2.30 13.48
N ALA A 413 6.61 -3.33 12.63
CA ALA A 413 7.80 -4.13 12.35
C ALA A 413 8.91 -3.30 11.70
N TYR A 414 8.58 -2.50 10.67
CA TYR A 414 9.55 -1.67 9.95
C TYR A 414 10.03 -0.43 10.72
N ALA A 415 9.23 0.12 11.63
CA ALA A 415 9.65 1.21 12.50
C ALA A 415 10.62 0.74 13.59
N LEU A 416 10.36 -0.42 14.18
CA LEU A 416 11.22 -0.99 15.23
C LEU A 416 12.48 -1.63 14.64
N GLY A 417 12.41 -2.17 13.42
CA GLY A 417 13.48 -2.92 12.78
C GLY A 417 14.84 -2.24 12.80
N PRO A 418 15.05 -1.17 12.02
CA PRO A 418 16.36 -0.54 11.91
C PRO A 418 16.91 0.02 13.23
N VAL A 419 16.03 0.56 14.09
CA VAL A 419 16.43 1.18 15.37
C VAL A 419 16.87 0.13 16.39
N VAL A 420 16.07 -0.93 16.53
CA VAL A 420 16.32 -2.00 17.53
C VAL A 420 17.39 -2.96 17.04
N ALA A 421 17.39 -3.32 15.75
CA ALA A 421 18.36 -4.25 15.19
C ALA A 421 19.79 -3.72 15.30
N GLY A 422 20.05 -2.45 15.00
CA GLY A 422 21.39 -1.85 15.13
C GLY A 422 21.94 -1.92 16.56
N GLN A 423 21.11 -1.61 17.55
CA GLN A 423 21.49 -1.68 18.97
C GLN A 423 21.75 -3.11 19.43
N ILE A 424 20.91 -4.06 19.01
CA ILE A 424 21.07 -5.47 19.37
C ILE A 424 22.33 -6.05 18.72
N VAL A 425 22.60 -5.76 17.45
CA VAL A 425 23.82 -6.23 16.78
C VAL A 425 25.06 -5.72 17.49
N HIS A 426 25.08 -4.46 17.92
CA HIS A 426 26.22 -3.88 18.65
C HIS A 426 26.43 -4.53 20.03
N ASN A 427 25.34 -4.84 20.77
CA ASN A 427 25.44 -5.32 22.16
C ASN A 427 25.53 -6.86 22.28
N LEU A 428 24.80 -7.58 21.44
CA LEU A 428 24.55 -9.03 21.54
C LEU A 428 25.11 -9.81 20.33
N GLY A 429 25.45 -9.11 19.25
CA GLY A 429 25.98 -9.70 18.02
C GLY A 429 24.92 -10.20 17.05
N PHE A 430 25.30 -10.33 15.77
CA PHE A 430 24.42 -10.73 14.67
C PHE A 430 23.79 -12.12 14.85
N VAL A 431 24.51 -13.07 15.48
CA VAL A 431 24.00 -14.43 15.71
C VAL A 431 22.82 -14.43 16.69
N GLN A 432 22.92 -13.67 17.79
CA GLN A 432 21.89 -13.63 18.82
C GLN A 432 20.64 -12.90 18.33
N LEU A 433 20.80 -11.87 17.49
CA LEU A 433 19.68 -11.21 16.81
C LEU A 433 18.85 -12.23 16.01
N ASN A 434 19.51 -12.98 15.11
CA ASN A 434 18.86 -13.95 14.24
C ASN A 434 18.19 -15.10 15.01
N LEU A 435 18.85 -15.61 16.05
CA LEU A 435 18.28 -16.64 16.92
C LEU A 435 17.05 -16.12 17.68
N GLY A 436 17.10 -14.88 18.19
CA GLY A 436 16.00 -14.25 18.91
C GLY A 436 14.76 -14.04 18.04
N MET A 437 14.96 -13.52 16.82
CA MET A 437 13.87 -13.36 15.85
C MET A 437 13.27 -14.70 15.40
N GLY A 438 14.12 -15.71 15.19
CA GLY A 438 13.68 -17.04 14.83
C GLY A 438 12.85 -17.70 15.93
N LEU A 439 13.31 -17.58 17.18
CA LEU A 439 12.58 -18.08 18.35
C LEU A 439 11.23 -17.37 18.54
N ALA A 440 11.17 -16.04 18.36
CA ALA A 440 9.93 -15.28 18.48
C ALA A 440 8.86 -15.77 17.48
N ASN A 441 9.25 -16.06 16.23
CA ASN A 441 8.35 -16.59 15.21
C ASN A 441 7.82 -17.99 15.57
N VAL A 442 8.70 -18.89 16.02
CA VAL A 442 8.30 -20.24 16.41
C VAL A 442 7.40 -20.23 17.66
N LEU A 443 7.71 -19.37 18.64
CA LEU A 443 6.91 -19.22 19.86
C LEU A 443 5.52 -18.62 19.61
N TYR A 444 5.36 -17.81 18.57
CA TYR A 444 4.07 -17.24 18.21
C TYR A 444 3.20 -18.18 17.37
N ALA A 445 3.78 -19.17 16.69
CA ALA A 445 3.05 -20.11 15.84
C ALA A 445 1.86 -20.81 16.55
N PRO A 446 1.95 -21.25 17.83
CA PRO A 446 0.82 -21.81 18.56
C PRO A 446 -0.35 -20.83 18.78
N ALA A 447 -0.11 -19.52 18.81
CA ALA A 447 -1.18 -18.52 18.98
C ALA A 447 -2.18 -18.57 17.81
N LEU A 448 -1.73 -18.95 16.61
CA LEU A 448 -2.59 -19.14 15.44
C LEU A 448 -3.58 -20.30 15.61
N LEU A 449 -3.39 -21.21 16.57
CA LEU A 449 -4.40 -22.23 16.90
C LEU A 449 -5.70 -21.62 17.42
N LEU A 450 -5.67 -20.41 17.99
CA LEU A 450 -6.88 -19.68 18.38
C LEU A 450 -7.78 -19.39 17.18
N LEU A 451 -7.18 -19.24 15.98
CA LEU A 451 -7.91 -19.03 14.73
C LEU A 451 -8.54 -20.30 14.16
N LYS A 452 -8.26 -21.49 14.73
CA LYS A 452 -8.79 -22.78 14.27
C LYS A 452 -10.32 -22.82 14.21
N ASN A 453 -10.97 -22.12 15.14
CA ASN A 453 -12.43 -22.10 15.24
C ASN A 453 -13.08 -20.99 14.40
N VAL A 454 -12.30 -20.11 13.75
CA VAL A 454 -12.82 -19.02 12.90
C VAL A 454 -13.56 -19.58 11.69
N SER A 455 -13.06 -20.67 11.09
CA SER A 455 -13.67 -21.37 9.95
C SER A 455 -15.05 -21.98 10.24
N GLN A 456 -15.44 -22.07 11.51
CA GLN A 456 -16.75 -22.59 11.94
C GLN A 456 -17.75 -21.47 12.28
N MET A 457 -17.31 -20.21 12.33
CA MET A 457 -18.21 -19.09 12.58
C MET A 457 -19.01 -18.82 11.31
N LYS A 458 -20.34 -18.88 11.40
CA LYS A 458 -21.24 -18.46 10.32
C LYS A 458 -21.12 -16.94 10.14
N PRO A 459 -21.14 -16.41 8.90
CA PRO A 459 -21.18 -14.97 8.66
C PRO A 459 -22.34 -14.37 9.45
N SER A 460 -22.09 -13.30 10.21
CA SER A 460 -23.19 -12.47 10.71
C SER A 460 -23.85 -11.84 9.50
N PHE A 461 -25.01 -12.32 9.12
CA PHE A 461 -25.84 -11.65 8.13
C PHE A 461 -26.07 -10.22 8.65
N SER A 462 -25.50 -9.24 7.95
CA SER A 462 -25.79 -7.83 8.21
C SER A 462 -27.32 -7.66 8.22
N GLU A 463 -27.87 -6.96 9.22
CA GLU A 463 -29.31 -6.66 9.35
C GLU A 463 -29.92 -6.15 8.02
N ARG A 464 -29.11 -5.54 7.15
CA ARG A 464 -29.53 -5.10 5.81
C ARG A 464 -29.89 -6.24 4.84
N ASN A 465 -29.19 -7.37 4.87
CA ASN A 465 -29.56 -8.55 4.06
C ASN A 465 -30.73 -9.30 4.67
N MET A 466 -30.83 -9.31 6.00
CA MET A 466 -31.98 -9.86 6.72
C MET A 466 -33.27 -9.09 6.37
N LEU A 467 -33.20 -7.76 6.24
CA LEU A 467 -34.30 -6.90 5.78
C LEU A 467 -34.64 -7.01 4.28
N LEU A 468 -33.78 -7.64 3.47
CA LEU A 468 -34.01 -7.84 2.04
C LEU A 468 -34.52 -9.25 1.72
N GLU A 469 -34.20 -10.26 2.54
CA GLU A 469 -34.69 -11.64 2.41
C GLU A 469 -35.98 -11.92 3.20
N ASP A 470 -36.19 -11.27 4.35
CA ASP A 470 -37.49 -11.33 5.02
C ASP A 470 -38.46 -10.38 4.31
N GLY A 471 -39.28 -10.95 3.41
CA GLY A 471 -40.49 -10.28 2.94
C GLY A 471 -41.30 -9.71 4.12
N PRO A 472 -42.06 -8.61 3.93
CA PRO A 472 -42.61 -7.84 5.04
C PRO A 472 -43.54 -8.70 5.91
N THR A 473 -43.05 -9.13 7.07
CA THR A 473 -43.79 -9.99 8.01
C THR A 473 -44.63 -9.19 9.00
N GLY A 474 -44.61 -7.86 8.93
CA GLY A 474 -45.41 -6.98 9.79
C GLY A 474 -46.39 -6.11 9.02
N LEU A 475 -47.66 -6.12 9.43
CA LEU A 475 -48.74 -5.26 8.92
C LEU A 475 -48.35 -3.77 8.90
N TYR A 476 -47.48 -3.35 9.84
CA TYR A 476 -46.99 -1.98 9.95
C TYR A 476 -45.99 -1.60 8.84
N ASP A 477 -45.17 -2.54 8.37
CA ASP A 477 -44.19 -2.32 7.30
C ASP A 477 -44.84 -2.37 5.92
N THR A 478 -45.90 -3.17 5.75
CA THR A 478 -46.73 -3.14 4.54
C THR A 478 -47.39 -1.78 4.35
N ILE A 479 -47.93 -1.18 5.43
CA ILE A 479 -48.55 0.15 5.40
C ILE A 479 -47.51 1.24 5.08
N LYS A 480 -46.29 1.12 5.62
CA LYS A 480 -45.21 2.09 5.37
C LYS A 480 -44.67 2.02 3.93
N MET A 481 -44.59 0.82 3.35
CA MET A 481 -44.26 0.61 1.94
C MET A 481 -45.36 1.16 1.03
N GLU A 482 -46.63 0.91 1.35
CA GLU A 482 -47.76 1.42 0.57
C GLU A 482 -47.84 2.96 0.64
N GLN A 483 -47.55 3.56 1.79
CA GLN A 483 -47.43 5.01 1.94
C GLN A 483 -46.25 5.58 1.13
N ARG A 484 -45.10 4.90 1.08
CA ARG A 484 -43.96 5.30 0.25
C ARG A 484 -44.25 5.17 -1.25
N GLU A 485 -44.97 4.13 -1.67
CA GLU A 485 -45.43 3.97 -3.06
C GLU A 485 -46.44 5.06 -3.45
N LYS A 486 -47.41 5.39 -2.57
CA LYS A 486 -48.37 6.48 -2.80
C LYS A 486 -47.67 7.84 -2.88
N LYS A 487 -46.63 8.07 -2.07
CA LYS A 487 -45.76 9.26 -2.16
C LYS A 487 -44.97 9.30 -3.46
N ARG A 488 -44.46 8.16 -3.94
CA ARG A 488 -43.72 8.04 -5.21
C ARG A 488 -44.62 8.24 -6.43
N LYS A 489 -45.92 7.97 -6.31
CA LYS A 489 -46.96 8.27 -7.32
C LYS A 489 -47.55 9.68 -7.23
N GLY A 490 -47.01 10.56 -6.39
CA GLY A 490 -47.41 11.98 -6.31
C GLY A 490 -48.75 12.25 -5.63
N LEU A 491 -49.28 11.28 -4.86
CA LEU A 491 -50.53 11.45 -4.12
C LEU A 491 -50.22 11.88 -2.68
N CYS A 492 -50.34 13.18 -2.40
CA CYS A 492 -50.15 13.70 -1.04
C CYS A 492 -51.53 13.79 -0.36
N THR A 493 -51.75 13.02 0.70
CA THR A 493 -52.92 13.16 1.57
C THR A 493 -52.61 14.19 2.65
N THR A 494 -53.38 15.29 2.69
CA THR A 494 -53.43 16.21 3.83
C THR A 494 -54.63 15.86 4.69
N LEU A 495 -54.40 15.56 5.97
CA LEU A 495 -55.46 15.40 6.96
C LEU A 495 -55.87 16.79 7.46
N ASP A 496 -57.08 17.22 7.13
CA ASP A 496 -57.74 18.32 7.83
C ASP A 496 -58.45 17.80 9.08
N GLU A 497 -58.50 18.63 10.11
CA GLU A 497 -58.91 18.35 11.50
C GLU A 497 -60.36 17.83 11.70
N ASN A 498 -61.11 17.55 10.64
CA ASN A 498 -62.50 17.05 10.71
C ASN A 498 -62.77 15.72 9.97
N GLY A 499 -61.74 14.94 9.62
CA GLY A 499 -61.92 13.50 9.34
C GLY A 499 -62.69 13.14 8.06
N ILE A 500 -62.52 13.88 6.96
CA ILE A 500 -62.99 13.47 5.62
C ILE A 500 -61.82 13.52 4.62
N GLU A 501 -61.49 12.37 4.03
CA GLU A 501 -60.45 12.25 2.99
C GLU A 501 -60.92 12.89 1.67
N THR A 502 -60.17 13.87 1.16
CA THR A 502 -60.42 14.44 -0.17
C THR A 502 -59.20 14.22 -1.06
N PHE A 503 -59.37 13.52 -2.18
CA PHE A 503 -58.30 13.26 -3.15
C PHE A 503 -58.08 14.48 -4.06
N VAL A 504 -56.91 15.12 -3.98
CA VAL A 504 -56.51 16.16 -4.93
C VAL A 504 -55.39 15.63 -5.81
N GLN A 505 -55.65 15.52 -7.11
CA GLN A 505 -54.68 15.11 -8.13
C GLN A 505 -54.02 16.35 -8.72
N ARG A 506 -52.71 16.54 -8.51
CA ARG A 506 -51.96 17.67 -9.08
C ARG A 506 -51.19 17.20 -10.32
N SER A 507 -51.71 17.51 -11.50
CA SER A 507 -51.00 17.32 -12.77
C SER A 507 -49.87 18.35 -12.90
N TYR A 508 -48.67 17.90 -13.27
CA TYR A 508 -47.58 18.78 -13.68
C TYR A 508 -47.81 19.19 -15.14
N SER A 509 -47.87 20.49 -15.40
CA SER A 509 -47.70 21.07 -16.73
C SER A 509 -46.83 22.32 -16.57
N GLU A 510 -45.83 22.41 -17.44
CA GLU A 510 -44.92 23.54 -17.62
C GLU A 510 -45.69 24.82 -17.90
N GLU A 511 -45.25 25.95 -17.34
CA GLU A 511 -44.90 27.20 -18.04
C GLU A 511 -44.88 28.41 -17.08
N GLU A 512 -43.80 29.18 -17.24
CA GLU A 512 -43.60 30.62 -17.07
C GLU A 512 -44.49 31.48 -16.14
N SER A 513 -43.76 32.43 -15.51
CA SER A 513 -44.12 33.84 -15.36
C SER A 513 -44.55 34.35 -13.98
N SER A 514 -43.76 35.34 -13.55
CA SER A 514 -44.14 36.57 -12.84
C SER A 514 -44.73 36.49 -11.42
N GLY A 515 -43.94 37.00 -10.46
CA GLY A 515 -44.23 38.30 -9.83
C GLY A 515 -45.16 38.34 -8.61
N GLY A 516 -44.80 39.22 -7.66
CA GLY A 516 -45.65 39.74 -6.58
C GLY A 516 -45.33 39.13 -5.23
N GLU A 517 -44.54 39.80 -4.39
CA GLU A 517 -44.99 40.72 -3.33
C GLU A 517 -45.74 40.00 -2.20
N TYR A 518 -45.28 40.16 -0.95
CA TYR A 518 -46.07 40.78 0.13
C TYR A 518 -45.17 41.12 1.32
N ALA A 519 -45.27 42.39 1.72
CA ALA A 519 -44.97 43.05 3.01
C ALA A 519 -43.50 43.24 3.42
#